data_AF-A0A7V9J9D5-F1
#
_entry.id   AF-A0A7V9J9D5-F1
#
_cell.length_a   1.000
_cell.length_b   1.000
_cell.length_c   1.000
_cell.angle_alpha   90.00
_cell.angle_beta   90.00
_cell.angle_gamma   90.00
#
_symmetry.space_group_name_H-M   'P 1'
#
loop_
_entity.id
_entity.type
_entity.pdbx_description
1 polymer ?
#
loop_
_entity_poly.entity_id
_entity_poly.type
_entity_poly.pdbx_seq_one_letter_code
_entity_poly.pdbx_strand_id
1 'polypeptide(L)'
;SEAAWRGAFLAHGSLTEPGRSSALEVTCPGPEAALALVGAARRLQISSKAREVRGVDRVVIRDGDAISALLTRLGAHESLLAWEERRLRREVRATANRLANFDDANLRRSARAAVAAGARVQRALDILGDEVPDHLKLAGALRIEHKQASLEELGQLHEPLLTKDAIAGRIRRLLAMADKRAHELEIPDTESSLTPDLLNDTP
;
A
#
# COMPACT_ATOMS: atom_id res chain seq x y z
N SER A 1 26.84 21.64 26.47
CA SER A 1 26.26 21.46 25.11
C SER A 1 24.81 21.90 25.02
N GLU A 2 23.97 21.57 26.01
CA GLU A 2 22.55 21.96 26.01
C GLU A 2 22.31 23.48 25.98
N ALA A 3 23.04 24.25 26.79
CA ALA A 3 22.92 25.72 26.79
C ALA A 3 23.24 26.35 25.42
N ALA A 4 24.26 25.85 24.72
CA ALA A 4 24.64 26.34 23.39
C ALA A 4 23.52 26.07 22.36
N TRP A 5 22.96 24.85 22.36
CA TRP A 5 21.84 24.52 21.48
C TRP A 5 20.57 25.28 21.83
N ARG A 6 20.29 25.48 23.12
CA ARG A 6 19.13 26.26 23.58
C ARG A 6 19.22 27.71 23.12
N GLY A 7 20.37 28.35 23.31
CA GLY A 7 20.59 29.72 22.86
C GLY A 7 20.48 29.86 21.35
N ALA A 8 21.13 28.96 20.60
CA ALA A 8 21.11 28.99 19.14
C ALA A 8 19.69 28.74 18.57
N PHE A 9 18.94 27.80 19.15
CA PHE A 9 17.58 27.51 18.74
C PHE A 9 16.60 28.63 19.08
N LEU A 10 16.72 29.27 20.25
CA LEU A 10 15.88 30.42 20.60
C LEU A 10 16.17 31.65 19.74
N ALA A 11 17.43 31.86 19.35
CA ALA A 11 17.83 33.01 18.53
C ALA A 11 17.44 32.87 17.06
N HIS A 12 17.74 31.72 16.45
CA HIS A 12 17.63 31.52 15.00
C HIS A 12 17.13 30.12 14.60
N GLY A 13 16.46 29.44 15.54
CA GLY A 13 15.89 28.12 15.33
C GLY A 13 14.50 28.14 14.70
N SER A 14 14.17 27.04 14.02
CA SER A 14 12.84 26.78 13.51
C SER A 14 12.53 25.30 13.61
N LEU A 15 11.27 24.97 13.91
CA LEU A 15 10.75 23.61 13.92
C LEU A 15 9.60 23.55 12.93
N THR A 16 9.74 22.73 11.89
CA THR A 16 8.67 22.49 10.93
C THR A 16 7.73 21.40 11.41
N GLU A 17 6.53 21.38 10.86
CA GLU A 17 5.56 20.36 11.19
C GLU A 17 6.05 18.94 10.82
N PRO A 18 5.68 17.90 11.60
CA PRO A 18 6.03 16.52 11.27
C PRO A 18 5.48 16.10 9.92
N GLY A 19 6.24 15.33 9.13
CA GLY A 19 5.82 14.86 7.81
C GLY A 19 7.01 14.63 6.89
N ARG A 20 6.78 14.65 5.57
CA ARG A 20 7.83 14.38 4.56
C ARG A 20 9.01 15.36 4.65
N SER A 21 8.78 16.59 5.08
CA SER A 21 9.76 17.65 5.17
C SER A 21 10.10 18.05 6.60
N SER A 22 9.89 17.17 7.58
CA SER A 22 10.19 17.49 8.98
C SER A 22 11.65 17.84 9.17
N ALA A 23 11.86 18.94 9.87
CA ALA A 23 13.18 19.48 10.17
C ALA A 23 13.11 20.39 11.39
N LEU A 24 14.11 20.22 12.26
CA LEU A 24 14.55 21.24 13.19
C LEU A 24 15.81 21.86 12.61
N GLU A 25 15.81 23.18 12.42
CA GLU A 25 16.90 23.91 11.77
C GLU A 25 17.34 25.09 12.62
N VAL A 26 18.64 25.40 12.61
CA VAL A 26 19.21 26.62 13.18
C VAL A 26 20.03 27.32 12.12
N THR A 27 19.76 28.60 11.89
CA THR A 27 20.57 29.44 11.00
C THR A 27 21.84 29.88 11.73
N CYS A 28 22.98 29.75 11.07
CA CYS A 28 24.28 30.06 11.65
C CYS A 28 24.91 31.28 10.97
N PRO A 29 25.70 32.10 11.69
CA PRO A 29 26.41 33.26 11.12
C PRO A 29 27.49 32.90 10.09
N GLY A 30 27.93 31.65 10.07
CA GLY A 30 28.97 31.15 9.18
C GLY A 30 29.25 29.65 9.41
N PRO A 31 30.12 29.05 8.58
CA PRO A 31 30.35 27.62 8.58
C PRO A 31 31.02 27.11 9.86
N GLU A 32 31.88 27.92 10.49
CA GLU A 32 32.56 27.57 11.75
C GLU A 32 31.54 27.43 12.89
N ALA A 33 30.57 28.35 12.96
CA ALA A 33 29.49 28.30 13.94
C ALA A 33 28.59 27.08 13.70
N ALA A 34 28.30 26.76 12.43
CA ALA A 34 27.53 25.56 12.08
C ALA A 34 28.25 24.27 12.49
N LEU A 35 29.55 24.15 12.21
CA LEU A 35 30.37 23.00 12.61
C LEU A 35 30.46 22.87 14.13
N ALA A 36 30.65 23.98 14.86
CA ALA A 36 30.67 23.99 16.32
C ALA A 36 29.34 23.51 16.91
N LEU A 37 28.21 23.94 16.32
CA LEU A 37 26.87 23.56 16.75
C LEU A 37 26.58 22.07 16.44
N VAL A 38 27.01 21.55 15.29
CA VAL A 38 26.99 20.11 14.98
C VAL A 38 27.80 19.32 16.03
N GLY A 39 29.00 19.78 16.37
CA GLY A 39 29.82 19.17 17.42
C GLY A 39 29.14 19.17 18.79
N ALA A 40 28.41 20.25 19.12
CA ALA A 40 27.60 20.32 20.32
C ALA A 40 26.43 19.32 20.32
N ALA A 41 25.78 19.09 19.17
CA ALA A 41 24.70 18.10 19.03
C ALA A 41 25.25 16.68 19.18
N ARG A 42 26.42 16.41 18.60
CA ARG A 42 27.10 15.11 18.73
C ARG A 42 27.37 14.76 20.18
N ARG A 43 27.79 15.71 21.02
CA ARG A 43 27.97 15.50 22.48
C ARG A 43 26.67 15.19 23.21
N LEU A 44 25.52 15.54 22.63
CA LEU A 44 24.18 15.18 23.14
C LEU A 44 23.67 13.87 22.53
N GLN A 45 24.48 13.15 21.75
CA GLN A 45 24.09 11.96 20.97
C GLN A 45 23.00 12.24 19.93
N ILE A 46 22.97 13.47 19.38
CA ILE A 46 21.99 13.89 18.39
C ILE A 46 22.69 14.05 17.04
N SER A 47 22.22 13.31 16.04
CA SER A 47 22.71 13.42 14.67
C SER A 47 22.19 14.70 14.02
N SER A 48 23.10 15.54 13.54
CA SER A 48 22.79 16.79 12.84
C SER A 48 23.77 17.00 11.69
N LYS A 49 23.36 17.77 10.68
CA LYS A 49 24.19 18.08 9.51
C LYS A 49 24.27 19.59 9.31
N ALA A 50 25.49 20.09 9.11
CA ALA A 50 25.70 21.43 8.58
C ALA A 50 25.43 21.41 7.06
N ARG A 51 24.83 22.47 6.54
CA ARG A 51 24.59 22.68 5.11
C ARG A 51 24.51 24.16 4.80
N GLU A 52 24.92 24.53 3.60
CA GLU A 52 24.68 25.86 3.06
C GLU A 52 23.40 25.84 2.22
N VAL A 53 22.51 26.82 2.43
CA VAL A 53 21.30 27.00 1.63
C VAL A 53 21.21 28.46 1.21
N ARG A 54 21.39 28.73 -0.09
CA ARG A 54 21.35 30.08 -0.67
C ARG A 54 22.34 31.04 0.00
N GLY A 55 23.58 30.61 0.22
CA GLY A 55 24.61 31.43 0.87
C GLY A 55 24.44 31.58 2.39
N VAL A 56 23.57 30.78 3.01
CA VAL A 56 23.33 30.81 4.46
C VAL A 56 23.63 29.45 5.07
N ASP A 57 24.56 29.42 6.03
CA ASP A 57 24.88 28.23 6.80
C ASP A 57 23.76 27.85 7.77
N ARG A 58 23.44 26.56 7.83
CA ARG A 58 22.39 26.01 8.68
C ARG A 58 22.81 24.68 9.26
N VAL A 59 22.39 24.41 10.49
CA VAL A 59 22.42 23.06 11.07
C VAL A 59 21.01 22.49 11.07
N VAL A 60 20.87 21.27 10.56
CA VAL A 60 19.57 20.61 10.37
C VAL A 60 19.54 19.22 10.94
N ILE A 61 18.42 18.90 11.58
CA ILE A 61 18.03 17.58 12.06
C ILE A 61 16.73 17.23 11.38
N ARG A 62 16.69 16.10 10.65
CA ARG A 62 15.49 15.64 9.92
C ARG A 62 14.83 14.42 10.54
N ASP A 63 15.62 13.63 11.26
CA ASP A 63 15.13 12.45 11.94
C ASP A 63 14.22 12.84 13.10
N GLY A 64 13.01 12.27 13.12
CA GLY A 64 11.98 12.67 14.07
C GLY A 64 12.37 12.35 15.51
N ASP A 65 13.04 11.23 15.73
CA ASP A 65 13.46 10.81 17.07
C ASP A 65 14.60 11.68 17.57
N ALA A 66 15.52 12.08 16.69
CA ALA A 66 16.56 13.06 17.00
C ALA A 66 16.00 14.46 17.28
N ILE A 67 14.95 14.90 16.57
CA ILE A 67 14.23 16.15 16.86
C ILE A 67 13.62 16.07 18.27
N SER A 68 12.91 14.98 18.58
CA SER A 68 12.26 14.79 19.87
C SER A 68 13.25 14.70 21.03
N ALA A 69 14.37 13.99 20.81
CA ALA A 69 15.48 13.93 21.75
C ALA A 69 16.09 15.32 22.00
N LEU A 70 16.27 16.13 20.95
CA LEU A 70 16.77 17.50 21.11
C LEU A 70 15.79 18.35 21.90
N LEU A 71 14.51 18.39 21.53
CA LEU A 71 13.50 19.17 22.25
C LEU A 71 13.41 18.80 23.74
N THR A 72 13.56 17.51 24.05
CA THR A 72 13.67 17.01 25.44
C THR A 72 14.87 17.61 26.16
N ARG A 73 16.07 17.55 25.55
CA ARG A 73 17.31 18.14 26.12
C ARG A 73 17.23 19.66 26.27
N LEU A 74 16.45 20.31 25.40
CA LEU A 74 16.17 21.74 25.45
C LEU A 74 15.08 22.11 26.47
N GLY A 75 14.43 21.14 27.12
CA GLY A 75 13.33 21.38 28.05
C GLY A 75 12.08 21.97 27.40
N ALA A 76 11.94 21.83 26.07
CA ALA A 76 10.82 22.36 25.30
C ALA A 76 9.63 21.38 25.30
N HIS A 77 9.15 21.02 26.50
CA HIS A 77 8.18 19.93 26.67
C HIS A 77 6.83 20.18 25.98
N GLU A 78 6.28 21.39 26.08
CA GLU A 78 5.02 21.72 25.40
C GLU A 78 5.14 21.64 23.87
N SER A 79 6.23 22.16 23.32
CA SER A 79 6.51 22.07 21.88
C SER A 79 6.70 20.63 21.43
N LEU A 80 7.40 19.81 22.23
CA LEU A 80 7.57 18.39 21.98
C LEU A 80 6.23 17.65 21.94
N LEU A 81 5.39 17.83 22.97
CA LEU A 81 4.08 17.17 23.04
C LEU A 81 3.20 17.54 21.84
N ALA A 82 3.12 18.82 21.51
CA ALA A 82 2.34 19.29 20.37
C ALA A 82 2.91 18.78 19.03
N TRP A 83 4.23 18.61 18.93
CA TRP A 83 4.88 18.09 17.73
C TRP A 83 4.66 16.58 17.57
N GLU A 84 4.84 15.80 18.63
CA GLU A 84 4.59 14.35 18.64
C GLU A 84 3.11 14.01 18.40
N GLU A 85 2.18 14.76 18.97
CA GLU A 85 0.75 14.57 18.72
C GLU A 85 0.39 14.78 17.23
N ARG A 86 1.02 15.77 16.57
CA ARG A 86 0.88 15.96 15.11
C ARG A 86 1.54 14.82 14.32
N ARG A 87 2.69 14.30 14.78
CA ARG A 87 3.40 13.17 14.14
C ARG A 87 2.55 11.92 14.17
N LEU A 88 2.03 11.55 15.34
CA LEU A 88 1.16 10.40 15.54
C LEU A 88 -0.11 10.49 14.69
N ARG A 89 -0.80 11.63 14.71
CA ARG A 89 -2.02 11.83 13.89
C ARG A 89 -1.75 11.62 12.40
N ARG A 90 -0.60 12.07 11.89
CA ARG A 90 -0.22 11.88 10.48
C ARG A 90 0.08 10.42 10.17
N GLU A 91 0.79 9.73 11.05
CA GLU A 91 1.09 8.31 10.90
C GLU A 91 -0.19 7.46 10.86
N VAL A 92 -1.12 7.70 11.79
CA VAL A 92 -2.42 7.02 11.83
C VAL A 92 -3.19 7.25 10.53
N ARG A 93 -3.29 8.51 10.07
CA ARG A 93 -3.97 8.84 8.80
C ARG A 93 -3.29 8.20 7.58
N ALA A 94 -1.96 8.21 7.53
CA ALA A 94 -1.21 7.61 6.44
C ALA A 94 -1.40 6.09 6.38
N THR A 95 -1.48 5.42 7.53
CA THR A 95 -1.79 3.99 7.62
C THR A 95 -3.23 3.70 7.22
N ALA A 96 -4.21 4.47 7.70
CA ALA A 96 -5.61 4.32 7.31
C ALA A 96 -5.82 4.53 5.80
N ASN A 97 -5.22 5.56 5.22
CA ASN A 97 -5.31 5.81 3.77
C ASN A 97 -4.65 4.71 2.95
N ARG A 98 -3.51 4.18 3.39
CA ARG A 98 -2.86 3.04 2.72
C ARG A 98 -3.74 1.79 2.75
N LEU A 99 -4.36 1.50 3.89
CA LEU A 99 -5.27 0.37 4.03
C LEU A 99 -6.51 0.53 3.14
N ALA A 100 -7.18 1.68 3.20
CA ALA A 100 -8.36 1.94 2.38
C ALA A 100 -8.07 1.86 0.87
N ASN A 101 -6.94 2.40 0.42
CA ASN A 101 -6.53 2.30 -0.98
C ASN A 101 -6.21 0.85 -1.39
N PHE A 102 -5.60 0.07 -0.49
CA PHE A 102 -5.32 -1.34 -0.72
C PHE A 102 -6.61 -2.16 -0.84
N ASP A 103 -7.58 -1.91 0.05
CA ASP A 103 -8.87 -2.60 0.04
C ASP A 103 -9.68 -2.27 -1.22
N ASP A 104 -9.76 -0.99 -1.62
CA ASP A 104 -10.43 -0.58 -2.88
C ASP A 104 -9.75 -1.22 -4.10
N ALA A 105 -8.41 -1.22 -4.16
CA ALA A 105 -7.68 -1.84 -5.25
C ALA A 105 -7.91 -3.37 -5.33
N ASN A 106 -7.90 -4.06 -4.18
CA ASN A 106 -8.16 -5.49 -4.11
C ASN A 106 -9.61 -5.84 -4.48
N LEU A 107 -10.57 -5.06 -4.01
CA LEU A 107 -11.99 -5.25 -4.34
C LEU A 107 -12.21 -5.11 -5.84
N ARG A 108 -11.68 -4.05 -6.47
CA ARG A 108 -11.79 -3.83 -7.92
C ARG A 108 -11.14 -4.94 -8.73
N ARG A 109 -9.92 -5.35 -8.35
CA ARG A 109 -9.21 -6.45 -9.04
C ARG A 109 -10.00 -7.76 -8.94
N SER A 110 -10.49 -8.08 -7.74
CA SER A 110 -11.25 -9.32 -7.49
C SER A 110 -12.58 -9.33 -8.24
N ALA A 111 -13.29 -8.20 -8.28
CA ALA A 111 -14.54 -8.06 -9.03
C ALA A 111 -14.33 -8.23 -10.54
N ARG A 112 -13.27 -7.64 -11.12
CA ARG A 112 -12.93 -7.83 -12.54
C ARG A 112 -12.58 -9.27 -12.86
N ALA A 113 -11.75 -9.90 -12.03
CA ALA A 113 -11.39 -11.31 -12.19
C ALA A 113 -12.62 -12.22 -12.10
N ALA A 114 -13.57 -11.94 -11.21
CA ALA A 114 -14.83 -12.67 -11.08
C ALA A 114 -15.70 -12.54 -12.35
N VAL A 115 -15.81 -11.35 -12.92
CA VAL A 115 -16.54 -11.09 -14.17
C VAL A 115 -15.89 -11.80 -15.35
N ALA A 116 -14.56 -11.70 -15.50
CA ALA A 116 -13.81 -12.39 -16.55
C ALA A 116 -13.95 -13.91 -16.43
N ALA A 117 -13.83 -14.46 -15.22
CA ALA A 117 -14.05 -15.87 -14.96
C ALA A 117 -15.49 -16.30 -15.32
N GLY A 118 -16.50 -15.47 -15.05
CA GLY A 118 -17.88 -15.70 -15.46
C GLY A 118 -18.05 -15.81 -16.98
N ALA A 119 -17.46 -14.89 -17.74
CA ALA A 119 -17.51 -14.90 -19.20
C ALA A 119 -16.79 -16.12 -19.81
N ARG A 120 -15.64 -16.50 -19.25
CA ARG A 120 -14.92 -17.71 -19.67
C ARG A 120 -15.69 -18.99 -19.35
N VAL A 121 -16.28 -19.06 -18.16
CA VAL A 121 -17.07 -20.22 -17.72
C VAL A 121 -18.33 -20.39 -18.58
N GLN A 122 -19.01 -19.30 -18.95
CA GLN A 122 -20.13 -19.37 -19.89
C GLN A 122 -19.68 -20.03 -21.20
N ARG A 123 -18.59 -19.52 -21.79
CA ARG A 123 -18.04 -20.08 -23.02
C ARG A 123 -17.60 -21.53 -22.85
N ALA A 124 -17.02 -21.89 -21.71
CA ALA A 124 -16.61 -23.26 -21.43
C ALA A 124 -17.79 -24.24 -21.45
N LEU A 125 -18.94 -23.86 -20.87
CA LEU A 125 -20.15 -24.67 -20.92
C LEU A 125 -20.71 -24.77 -22.35
N ASP A 126 -20.61 -23.71 -23.15
CA ASP A 126 -21.05 -23.72 -24.55
C ASP A 126 -20.18 -24.65 -25.42
N ILE A 127 -18.86 -24.70 -25.18
CA ILE A 127 -17.91 -25.55 -25.92
C ILE A 127 -18.09 -27.04 -25.57
N LEU A 128 -18.25 -27.34 -24.28
CA LEU A 128 -18.29 -28.72 -23.79
C LEU A 128 -19.70 -29.34 -23.82
N GLY A 129 -20.75 -28.53 -23.74
CA GLY A 129 -22.14 -29.00 -23.76
C GLY A 129 -22.42 -30.08 -22.70
N ASP A 130 -22.87 -31.24 -23.16
CA ASP A 130 -23.21 -32.39 -22.30
C ASP A 130 -22.00 -33.21 -21.84
N GLU A 131 -20.78 -32.93 -22.35
CA GLU A 131 -19.56 -33.64 -21.96
C GLU A 131 -19.00 -33.14 -20.59
N VAL A 132 -19.59 -32.10 -20.01
CA VAL A 132 -19.14 -31.52 -18.72
C VAL A 132 -19.54 -32.41 -17.55
N PRO A 133 -18.59 -32.86 -16.70
CA PRO A 133 -18.91 -33.55 -15.46
C PRO A 133 -19.78 -32.71 -14.52
N ASP A 134 -20.81 -33.31 -13.91
CA ASP A 134 -21.80 -32.60 -13.08
C ASP A 134 -21.20 -31.67 -12.02
N HIS A 135 -20.17 -32.15 -11.31
CA HIS A 135 -19.49 -31.37 -10.27
C HIS A 135 -18.76 -30.12 -10.78
N LEU A 136 -18.38 -30.09 -12.07
CA LEU A 136 -17.83 -28.92 -12.74
C LEU A 136 -18.94 -28.03 -13.30
N LYS A 137 -19.99 -28.62 -13.85
CA LYS A 137 -21.18 -27.92 -14.36
C LYS A 137 -21.86 -27.10 -13.25
N LEU A 138 -22.04 -27.68 -12.06
CA LEU A 138 -22.59 -26.99 -10.89
C LEU A 138 -21.72 -25.79 -10.47
N ALA A 139 -20.40 -25.97 -10.39
CA ALA A 139 -19.49 -24.89 -10.04
C ALA A 139 -19.49 -23.77 -11.11
N GLY A 140 -19.61 -24.15 -12.38
CA GLY A 140 -19.73 -23.21 -13.50
C GLY A 140 -21.03 -22.41 -13.46
N ALA A 141 -22.16 -23.09 -13.23
CA ALA A 141 -23.47 -22.46 -13.10
C ALA A 141 -23.49 -21.41 -11.97
N LEU A 142 -22.96 -21.76 -10.80
CA LEU A 142 -22.85 -20.82 -9.66
C LEU A 142 -22.03 -19.57 -10.01
N ARG A 143 -20.93 -19.72 -10.77
CA ARG A 143 -20.10 -18.59 -11.21
C ARG A 143 -20.83 -17.70 -12.23
N ILE A 144 -21.67 -18.27 -13.09
CA ILE A 144 -22.48 -17.52 -14.06
C ILE A 144 -23.63 -16.78 -13.36
N GLU A 145 -24.29 -17.43 -12.41
CA GLU A 145 -25.40 -16.87 -11.63
C GLU A 145 -24.91 -15.74 -10.72
N HIS A 146 -23.79 -15.96 -10.02
CA HIS A 146 -23.22 -15.01 -9.07
C HIS A 146 -21.91 -14.39 -9.59
N LYS A 147 -22.01 -13.59 -10.66
CA LYS A 147 -20.86 -13.02 -11.38
C LYS A 147 -19.92 -12.16 -10.52
N GLN A 148 -20.46 -11.54 -9.47
CA GLN A 148 -19.70 -10.65 -8.58
C GLN A 148 -19.26 -11.33 -7.28
N ALA A 149 -19.73 -12.56 -7.01
CA ALA A 149 -19.38 -13.26 -5.79
C ALA A 149 -17.91 -13.68 -5.79
N SER A 150 -17.26 -13.53 -4.64
CA SER A 150 -15.96 -14.10 -4.37
C SER A 150 -16.00 -15.63 -4.47
N LEU A 151 -14.83 -16.25 -4.63
CA LEU A 151 -14.72 -17.71 -4.62
C LEU A 151 -15.14 -18.32 -3.27
N GLU A 152 -15.01 -17.56 -2.18
CA GLU A 152 -15.44 -18.00 -0.86
C GLU A 152 -16.97 -18.03 -0.77
N GLU A 153 -17.65 -16.97 -1.21
CA GLU A 153 -19.11 -16.91 -1.28
C GLU A 153 -19.67 -17.99 -2.21
N LEU A 154 -19.05 -18.24 -3.37
CA LEU A 154 -19.46 -19.36 -4.23
C LEU A 154 -19.33 -20.71 -3.54
N GLY A 155 -18.28 -20.91 -2.73
CA GLY A 155 -18.09 -22.14 -1.97
C GLY A 155 -19.19 -22.34 -0.93
N GLN A 156 -19.68 -21.25 -0.33
CA GLN A 156 -20.79 -21.25 0.62
C GLN A 156 -22.15 -21.47 -0.04
N LEU A 157 -22.32 -21.04 -1.29
CA LEU A 157 -23.54 -21.27 -2.08
C LEU A 157 -23.59 -22.68 -2.71
N HIS A 158 -22.47 -23.38 -2.75
CA HIS A 158 -22.38 -24.73 -3.31
C HIS A 158 -22.93 -25.77 -2.33
N GLU A 159 -23.68 -26.75 -2.84
CA GLU A 159 -24.12 -27.92 -2.07
C GLU A 159 -23.47 -29.21 -2.61
N PRO A 160 -22.68 -29.94 -1.79
CA PRO A 160 -22.26 -29.64 -0.42
C PRO A 160 -21.29 -28.44 -0.35
N LEU A 161 -21.20 -27.77 0.81
CA LEU A 161 -20.31 -26.63 1.02
C LEU A 161 -18.87 -26.93 0.61
N LEU A 162 -18.26 -26.00 -0.10
CA LEU A 162 -16.88 -26.11 -0.56
C LEU A 162 -16.01 -25.01 0.02
N THR A 163 -14.75 -25.34 0.24
CA THR A 163 -13.73 -24.32 0.49
C THR A 163 -13.49 -23.50 -0.78
N LYS A 164 -13.01 -22.26 -0.59
CA LYS A 164 -12.56 -21.37 -1.67
C LYS A 164 -11.69 -22.09 -2.71
N ASP A 165 -10.71 -22.89 -2.24
CA ASP A 165 -9.77 -23.59 -3.12
C ASP A 165 -10.41 -24.76 -3.87
N ALA A 166 -11.37 -25.45 -3.25
CA ALA A 166 -12.09 -26.55 -3.89
C ALA A 166 -12.94 -26.04 -5.06
N ILE A 167 -13.69 -24.95 -4.88
CA ILE A 167 -14.48 -24.37 -5.96
C ILE A 167 -13.61 -23.69 -7.02
N ALA A 168 -12.54 -23.01 -6.63
CA ALA A 168 -11.55 -22.47 -7.57
C ALA A 168 -10.89 -23.57 -8.41
N GLY A 169 -10.59 -24.71 -7.79
CA GLY A 169 -10.06 -25.88 -8.47
C GLY A 169 -11.05 -26.46 -9.49
N ARG A 170 -12.35 -26.50 -9.17
CA ARG A 170 -13.40 -26.93 -10.10
C ARG A 170 -13.52 -26.00 -11.30
N ILE A 171 -13.61 -24.69 -11.07
CA ILE A 171 -13.68 -23.68 -12.15
C ILE A 171 -12.44 -23.79 -13.07
N ARG A 172 -11.22 -23.89 -12.50
CA ARG A 172 -10.00 -24.06 -13.30
C ARG A 172 -10.02 -25.33 -14.15
N ARG A 173 -10.48 -26.45 -13.60
CA ARG A 173 -10.59 -27.71 -14.37
C ARG A 173 -11.63 -27.63 -15.49
N LEU A 174 -12.75 -26.95 -15.26
CA LEU A 174 -13.76 -26.70 -16.28
C LEU A 174 -13.16 -25.90 -17.47
N LEU A 175 -12.47 -24.80 -17.17
CA LEU A 175 -11.81 -23.98 -18.19
C LEU A 175 -10.76 -24.77 -18.97
N ALA A 176 -9.87 -25.49 -18.27
CA ALA A 176 -8.83 -26.30 -18.92
C ALA A 176 -9.41 -27.40 -19.82
N MET A 177 -10.53 -28.01 -19.41
CA MET A 177 -11.23 -29.01 -20.22
C MET A 177 -11.81 -28.38 -21.49
N ALA A 178 -12.43 -27.19 -21.38
CA ALA A 178 -12.98 -26.47 -22.51
C ALA A 178 -11.91 -25.97 -23.47
N ASP A 179 -10.81 -25.40 -22.96
CA ASP A 179 -9.70 -24.91 -23.78
C ASP A 179 -9.04 -26.07 -24.57
N LYS A 180 -8.90 -27.24 -23.92
CA LYS A 180 -8.43 -28.45 -24.62
C LYS A 180 -9.39 -28.86 -25.74
N ARG A 181 -10.71 -28.89 -25.46
CA ARG A 181 -11.72 -29.25 -26.45
C ARG A 181 -11.77 -28.26 -27.61
N ALA A 182 -11.63 -26.97 -27.32
CA ALA A 182 -11.58 -25.90 -28.32
C ALA A 182 -10.41 -26.11 -29.30
N HIS A 183 -9.23 -26.43 -28.77
CA HIS A 183 -8.06 -26.73 -29.58
C HIS A 183 -8.25 -27.97 -30.46
N GLU A 184 -8.85 -29.04 -29.93
CA GLU A 184 -9.16 -30.26 -30.71
C GLU A 184 -10.17 -30.00 -31.85
N LEU A 185 -11.06 -29.02 -31.66
CA LEU A 185 -12.07 -28.62 -32.65
C LEU A 185 -11.61 -27.47 -33.55
N GLU A 186 -10.39 -26.96 -33.38
CA GLU A 186 -9.85 -25.79 -34.08
C GLU A 186 -10.76 -24.54 -33.98
N ILE A 187 -11.44 -24.37 -32.84
CA ILE A 187 -12.25 -23.18 -32.53
C ILE A 187 -11.56 -22.29 -31.49
N PRO A 188 -11.93 -21.00 -31.39
CA PRO A 188 -11.36 -20.11 -30.37
C PRO A 188 -11.62 -20.63 -28.94
N ASP A 189 -10.63 -20.47 -28.05
CA ASP A 189 -10.66 -20.95 -26.66
C ASP A 189 -11.57 -20.10 -25.75
N THR A 190 -11.57 -20.36 -24.44
CA THR A 190 -12.41 -19.61 -23.49
C THR A 190 -12.00 -18.15 -23.33
N GLU A 191 -10.76 -17.75 -23.67
CA GLU A 191 -10.29 -16.37 -23.52
C GLU A 191 -10.83 -15.45 -24.61
N SER A 192 -11.21 -16.02 -25.77
CA SER A 192 -11.85 -15.27 -26.86
C SER A 192 -13.20 -14.62 -26.49
N SER A 193 -13.83 -14.97 -25.36
CA SER A 193 -15.05 -14.30 -24.87
C SER A 193 -14.77 -13.02 -24.07
N LEU A 194 -13.51 -12.69 -23.79
CA LEU A 194 -13.15 -11.51 -23.02
C LEU A 194 -13.05 -10.27 -23.91
N THR A 195 -13.70 -9.18 -23.49
CA THR A 195 -13.50 -7.87 -24.12
C THR A 195 -12.11 -7.32 -23.76
N PRO A 196 -11.51 -6.44 -24.60
CA PRO A 196 -10.20 -5.83 -24.32
C PRO A 196 -10.12 -5.15 -22.94
N ASP A 197 -11.23 -4.59 -22.45
CA ASP A 197 -11.31 -3.95 -21.13
C ASP A 197 -11.19 -4.94 -19.95
N LEU A 198 -11.48 -6.22 -20.17
CA LEU A 198 -11.34 -7.30 -19.19
C LEU A 198 -9.96 -7.99 -19.25
N LEU A 199 -9.19 -7.75 -20.31
CA LEU A 199 -7.85 -8.31 -20.54
C LEU A 199 -6.72 -7.43 -19.99
N ASN A 200 -7.00 -6.15 -19.71
CA ASN A 200 -5.99 -5.21 -19.22
C ASN A 200 -5.65 -5.45 -17.73
N ASP A 201 -4.83 -6.46 -17.48
CA ASP A 201 -3.95 -6.57 -16.33
C ASP A 201 -2.59 -5.95 -16.71
N THR A 202 -2.54 -4.61 -16.78
CA THR A 202 -1.23 -3.93 -16.78
C THR A 202 -1.11 -3.15 -15.48
N PRO A 203 -0.08 -3.43 -14.65
CA PRO A 203 0.19 -2.68 -13.42
C PRO A 203 0.52 -1.21 -13.69
#